data_AF-A0A2C6BJY0-F1
#
_entry.id   AF-A0A2C6BJY0-F1
#
_cell.length_a   1.000
_cell.length_b   1.000
_cell.length_c   1.000
_cell.angle_alpha   90.00
_cell.angle_beta   90.00
_cell.angle_gamma   90.00
#
_symmetry.space_group_name_H-M   'P 1'
#
loop_
_entity.id
_entity.type
_entity.pdbx_description
1 polymer ?
#
loop_
_entity_poly.entity_id
_entity_poly.type
_entity_poly.pdbx_seq_one_letter_code
_entity_poly.pdbx_strand_id
1 'polypeptide(L)'
;MYLYVAVFIIFGVGYQIFMYMYANRRKKELLEWLEKNPKAAKVYIAKTSSLLGSIFTPSSIRLIAIDDNHPMTSFAEGFKQGFYLAPGKHRITSSFEKTRPGFFSKIVTTQYAPSTQEVEVEAEKTYIYSFDKKNEQYTFTEVNQ
;
A
#
# COMPACT_ATOMS: atom_id res chain seq x y z
N MET A 1 -25.05 -33.02 9.69
CA MET A 1 -24.01 -32.78 8.67
C MET A 1 -24.49 -31.82 7.57
N TYR A 2 -25.59 -32.12 6.85
CA TYR A 2 -26.11 -31.26 5.77
C TYR A 2 -26.53 -29.83 6.19
N LEU A 3 -27.10 -29.67 7.40
CA LEU A 3 -27.47 -28.36 7.95
C LEU A 3 -26.25 -27.45 8.18
N TYR A 4 -25.11 -28.02 8.62
CA TYR A 4 -23.86 -27.29 8.76
C TYR A 4 -23.31 -26.84 7.40
N VAL A 5 -23.37 -27.71 6.39
CA VAL A 5 -22.94 -27.39 5.01
C VAL A 5 -23.77 -26.23 4.45
N ALA A 6 -25.08 -26.21 4.66
CA ALA A 6 -25.94 -25.12 4.21
C ALA A 6 -25.59 -23.77 4.87
N VAL A 7 -25.30 -23.76 6.18
CA VAL A 7 -24.89 -22.54 6.90
C VAL A 7 -23.55 -22.00 6.38
N PHE A 8 -22.57 -22.87 6.12
CA PHE A 8 -21.28 -22.47 5.55
C PHE A 8 -21.42 -21.84 4.15
N ILE A 9 -22.33 -22.36 3.32
CA ILE A 9 -22.58 -21.80 1.99
C ILE A 9 -23.18 -20.39 2.10
N ILE A 10 -24.16 -20.19 2.99
CA ILE A 10 -24.79 -18.88 3.19
C ILE A 10 -23.77 -17.85 3.70
N PHE A 11 -22.92 -18.23 4.66
CA PHE A 11 -21.84 -17.36 5.12
C PHE A 11 -20.83 -17.04 4.02
N GLY A 12 -20.46 -18.03 3.19
CA GLY A 12 -19.55 -17.81 2.07
C GLY A 12 -20.10 -16.82 1.05
N VAL A 13 -21.37 -16.99 0.65
CA VAL A 13 -22.04 -16.08 -0.29
C VAL A 13 -22.21 -14.69 0.32
N GLY A 14 -22.65 -14.61 1.58
CA GLY A 14 -22.80 -13.34 2.29
C GLY A 14 -21.48 -12.57 2.41
N TYR A 15 -20.39 -13.26 2.76
CA TYR A 15 -19.05 -12.68 2.80
C TYR A 15 -18.60 -12.15 1.44
N GLN A 16 -18.87 -12.90 0.37
CA GLN A 16 -18.50 -12.49 -0.98
C GLN A 16 -19.25 -11.22 -1.43
N ILE A 17 -20.54 -11.12 -1.13
CA ILE A 17 -21.36 -9.92 -1.40
C ILE A 17 -20.84 -8.73 -0.59
N PHE A 18 -20.55 -8.93 0.70
CA PHE A 18 -20.01 -7.89 1.57
C PHE A 18 -18.67 -7.35 1.04
N MET A 19 -17.74 -8.23 0.67
CA MET A 19 -16.45 -7.85 0.10
C MET A 19 -16.61 -7.10 -1.23
N TYR A 20 -17.53 -7.52 -2.08
CA TYR A 20 -17.84 -6.83 -3.34
C TYR A 20 -18.37 -5.41 -3.08
N MET A 21 -19.33 -5.25 -2.17
CA MET A 21 -19.86 -3.94 -1.79
C MET A 21 -18.79 -3.03 -1.20
N TYR A 22 -17.95 -3.56 -0.30
CA TYR A 22 -16.85 -2.83 0.32
C TYR A 22 -15.85 -2.33 -0.73
N ALA A 23 -15.43 -3.20 -1.66
CA ALA A 23 -14.54 -2.83 -2.75
C ALA A 23 -15.14 -1.76 -3.66
N ASN A 24 -16.44 -1.86 -3.98
CA ASN A 24 -17.11 -0.87 -4.83
C ASN A 24 -17.25 0.49 -4.14
N ARG A 25 -17.51 0.53 -2.83
CA ARG A 25 -17.54 1.78 -2.05
C ARG A 25 -16.18 2.49 -2.08
N ARG A 26 -15.11 1.76 -1.80
CA ARG A 26 -13.74 2.28 -1.84
C ARG A 26 -13.35 2.85 -3.20
N LYS A 27 -13.76 2.18 -4.29
CA LYS A 27 -13.55 2.67 -5.66
C LYS A 27 -14.30 3.99 -5.91
N LYS A 28 -15.56 4.10 -5.45
CA LYS A 28 -16.33 5.34 -5.58
C LYS A 28 -15.71 6.48 -4.79
N GLU A 29 -15.34 6.25 -3.54
CA GLU A 29 -14.68 7.25 -2.68
C GLU A 29 -13.35 7.73 -3.30
N LEU A 30 -12.57 6.81 -3.88
CA LEU A 30 -11.35 7.17 -4.60
C LEU A 30 -11.64 8.04 -5.83
N LEU A 31 -12.65 7.69 -6.62
CA LEU A 31 -13.04 8.47 -7.81
C LEU A 31 -13.55 9.86 -7.41
N GLU A 32 -14.42 9.95 -6.40
CA GLU A 32 -14.90 11.24 -5.87
C GLU A 32 -13.75 12.11 -5.34
N TRP A 33 -12.73 11.49 -4.72
CA TRP A 33 -11.55 12.21 -4.28
C TRP A 33 -10.70 12.71 -5.45
N LEU A 34 -10.54 11.91 -6.51
CA LEU A 34 -9.84 12.30 -7.75
C LEU A 34 -10.57 13.41 -8.50
N GLU A 35 -11.90 13.39 -8.54
CA GLU A 35 -12.71 14.47 -9.12
C GLU A 35 -12.52 15.80 -8.38
N LYS A 36 -12.42 15.77 -7.05
CA LYS A 36 -12.14 16.96 -6.23
C LYS A 36 -10.68 17.43 -6.36
N ASN A 37 -9.77 16.53 -6.69
CA ASN A 37 -8.32 16.79 -6.78
C ASN A 37 -7.80 16.43 -8.17
N PRO A 38 -8.19 17.15 -9.23
CA PRO A 38 -7.83 16.81 -10.61
C PRO A 38 -6.32 16.85 -10.88
N LYS A 39 -5.57 17.55 -10.01
CA LYS A 39 -4.11 17.70 -10.09
C LYS A 39 -3.34 16.77 -9.15
N ALA A 40 -3.96 15.70 -8.65
CA ALA A 40 -3.34 14.79 -7.69
C ALA A 40 -2.05 14.15 -8.24
N ALA A 41 -1.01 14.13 -7.42
CA ALA A 41 0.24 13.45 -7.69
C ALA A 41 0.09 11.93 -7.49
N LYS A 42 0.78 11.14 -8.31
CA LYS A 42 0.83 9.68 -8.19
C LYS A 42 2.10 9.28 -7.45
N VAL A 43 1.95 8.60 -6.31
CA VAL A 43 3.10 8.05 -5.58
C VAL A 43 3.08 6.54 -5.68
N TYR A 44 4.08 5.96 -6.33
CA TYR A 44 4.27 4.51 -6.39
C TYR A 44 5.10 4.03 -5.22
N ILE A 45 4.66 2.94 -4.59
CA ILE A 45 5.46 2.24 -3.59
C ILE A 45 6.42 1.32 -4.33
N ALA A 46 7.72 1.58 -4.15
CA ALA A 46 8.76 0.74 -4.73
C ALA A 46 8.68 -0.67 -4.15
N LYS A 47 8.73 -1.66 -5.04
CA LYS A 47 8.95 -3.05 -4.66
C LYS A 47 10.44 -3.35 -4.70
N THR A 48 10.86 -4.39 -3.98
CA THR A 48 12.22 -4.93 -4.13
C THR A 48 12.51 -5.16 -5.61
N SER A 49 13.59 -4.54 -6.09
CA SER A 49 13.90 -4.35 -7.51
C SER A 49 14.25 -5.63 -8.27
N SER A 50 14.50 -6.75 -7.58
CA SER A 50 14.79 -8.02 -8.22
C SER A 50 13.68 -9.04 -7.99
N LEU A 51 13.25 -9.70 -9.07
CA LEU A 51 12.31 -10.83 -9.01
C LEU A 51 12.78 -11.89 -8.01
N LEU A 52 14.07 -12.23 -8.04
CA LEU A 52 14.69 -13.15 -7.08
C LEU A 52 14.66 -12.61 -5.64
N GLY A 53 14.96 -11.33 -5.44
CA GLY A 53 14.92 -10.70 -4.12
C GLY A 53 13.51 -10.69 -3.52
N SER A 54 12.47 -10.55 -4.34
CA SER A 54 11.07 -10.61 -3.89
C SER A 54 10.63 -12.01 -3.48
N ILE A 55 11.18 -13.06 -4.09
CA ILE A 55 10.88 -14.46 -3.74
C ILE A 55 11.62 -14.87 -2.46
N PHE A 56 12.91 -14.55 -2.37
CA PHE A 56 13.75 -15.02 -1.26
C PHE A 56 13.74 -14.09 -0.05
N THR A 57 13.56 -12.80 -0.25
CA THR A 57 13.59 -11.78 0.81
C THR A 57 12.50 -10.74 0.60
N PRO A 58 11.22 -11.15 0.70
CA PRO A 58 10.13 -10.22 0.48
C PRO A 58 10.24 -9.07 1.48
N SER A 59 10.06 -7.86 0.97
CA SER A 59 9.96 -6.67 1.79
C SER A 59 8.84 -5.80 1.25
N SER A 60 8.06 -5.25 2.16
CA SER A 60 6.92 -4.41 1.81
C SER A 60 6.96 -3.13 2.64
N ILE A 61 6.48 -2.04 2.04
CA ILE A 61 6.18 -0.81 2.75
C ILE A 61 4.68 -0.83 2.97
N ARG A 62 4.27 -0.82 4.24
CA ARG A 62 2.88 -0.75 4.63
C ARG A 62 2.53 0.69 4.96
N LEU A 63 1.65 1.27 4.17
CA LEU A 63 1.09 2.60 4.40
C LEU A 63 0.05 2.52 5.52
N ILE A 64 0.22 3.31 6.58
CA ILE A 64 -0.66 3.32 7.75
C ILE A 64 -1.63 4.49 7.67
N ALA A 65 -1.11 5.70 7.42
CA ALA A 65 -1.89 6.93 7.34
C ALA A 65 -1.26 7.95 6.39
N ILE A 66 -2.11 8.81 5.81
CA ILE A 66 -1.74 10.04 5.11
C ILE A 66 -2.46 11.17 5.84
N ASP A 67 -1.72 12.16 6.33
CA ASP A 67 -2.23 13.27 7.15
C ASP A 67 -3.13 12.79 8.30
N ASP A 68 -2.64 11.79 9.03
CA ASP A 68 -3.33 11.13 10.16
C ASP A 68 -4.65 10.42 9.79
N ASN A 69 -5.04 10.42 8.52
CA ASN A 69 -6.20 9.71 8.01
C ASN A 69 -5.81 8.38 7.35
N HIS A 70 -6.74 7.41 7.42
CA HIS A 70 -6.57 6.12 6.76
C HIS A 70 -6.39 6.32 5.24
N PRO A 71 -5.45 5.63 4.56
CA PRO A 71 -5.11 5.87 3.15
C PRO A 71 -6.22 5.41 2.20
N MET A 72 -7.25 6.25 2.07
CA MET A 72 -8.36 6.07 1.14
C MET A 72 -7.87 6.14 -0.32
N THR A 73 -6.78 6.88 -0.55
CA THR A 73 -6.22 7.18 -1.87
C THR A 73 -5.29 6.10 -2.42
N SER A 74 -5.19 4.94 -1.76
CA SER A 74 -4.38 3.81 -2.23
C SER A 74 -4.96 3.16 -3.48
N PHE A 75 -4.10 2.86 -4.46
CA PHE A 75 -4.47 2.21 -5.70
C PHE A 75 -3.49 1.08 -6.04
N ALA A 76 -3.99 0.10 -6.79
CA ALA A 76 -3.18 -0.97 -7.37
C ALA A 76 -3.35 -0.93 -8.89
N GLU A 77 -2.25 -0.68 -9.60
CA GLU A 77 -2.19 -0.65 -11.05
C GLU A 77 -1.31 -1.81 -11.53
N GLY A 78 -1.97 -2.90 -11.93
CA GLY A 78 -1.30 -4.15 -12.29
C GLY A 78 -0.43 -4.68 -11.14
N PHE A 79 0.87 -4.79 -11.38
CA PHE A 79 1.85 -5.23 -10.37
C PHE A 79 2.35 -4.11 -9.46
N LYS A 80 2.01 -2.85 -9.72
CA LYS A 80 2.43 -1.69 -8.91
C LYS A 80 1.32 -1.33 -7.93
N GLN A 81 1.74 -0.94 -6.73
CA GLN A 81 0.84 -0.38 -5.73
C GLN A 81 1.31 1.04 -5.45
N GLY A 82 0.38 1.93 -5.17
CA GLY A 82 0.66 3.34 -4.95
C GLY A 82 -0.47 4.00 -4.20
N PHE A 83 -0.36 5.30 -4.04
CA PHE A 83 -1.40 6.15 -3.48
C PHE A 83 -1.35 7.51 -4.16
N TYR A 84 -2.50 8.19 -4.17
CA TYR A 84 -2.57 9.57 -4.62
C TYR A 84 -2.35 10.53 -3.46
N LEU A 85 -1.68 11.65 -3.76
CA LEU A 85 -1.56 12.80 -2.87
C LEU A 85 -2.09 14.05 -3.56
N ALA A 86 -2.72 14.93 -2.79
CA ALA A 86 -3.03 16.26 -3.30
C ALA A 86 -1.73 17.06 -3.46
N PRO A 87 -1.69 18.11 -4.29
CA PRO A 87 -0.52 19.00 -4.35
C PRO A 87 -0.35 19.74 -3.03
N GLY A 88 0.87 19.75 -2.49
CA GLY A 88 1.20 20.41 -1.23
C GLY A 88 2.04 19.55 -0.29
N LYS A 89 2.03 19.92 0.99
CA LYS A 89 2.79 19.24 2.05
C LYS A 89 1.90 18.21 2.73
N HIS A 90 2.39 16.97 2.81
CA HIS A 90 1.68 15.84 3.38
C HIS A 90 2.57 15.06 4.35
N ARG A 91 1.94 14.48 5.37
CA ARG A 91 2.59 13.62 6.36
C ARG A 91 2.21 12.17 6.08
N ILE A 92 3.19 11.39 5.63
CA ILE A 92 3.00 9.96 5.36
C ILE A 92 3.47 9.20 6.59
N THR A 93 2.59 8.41 7.20
CA THR A 93 2.98 7.45 8.23
C THR A 93 3.01 6.06 7.62
N SER A 94 4.19 5.46 7.60
CA SER A 94 4.39 4.12 7.05
C SER A 94 5.27 3.25 7.97
N SER A 95 5.09 1.94 7.83
CA SER A 95 5.93 0.93 8.47
C SER A 95 6.57 0.04 7.41
N PHE A 96 7.84 -0.26 7.58
CA PHE A 96 8.55 -1.18 6.70
C PHE A 96 8.60 -2.57 7.33
N GLU A 97 8.43 -3.61 6.52
CA GLU A 97 8.66 -4.98 6.93
C GLU A 97 9.61 -5.67 5.96
N LYS A 98 10.54 -6.45 6.52
CA LYS A 98 11.44 -7.29 5.76
C LYS A 98 11.39 -8.71 6.30
N THR A 99 11.26 -9.66 5.41
CA THR A 99 11.30 -11.07 5.74
C THR A 99 12.56 -11.66 5.16
N ARG A 100 13.32 -12.38 5.99
CA ARG A 100 14.51 -13.11 5.56
C ARG A 100 14.42 -14.59 5.94
N PRO A 101 14.93 -15.49 5.10
CA PRO A 101 15.08 -16.89 5.46
C PRO A 101 16.19 -16.98 6.52
N GLY A 102 15.88 -17.61 7.65
CA GLY A 102 16.82 -17.86 8.72
C GLY A 102 17.54 -19.20 8.57
N PHE A 103 18.50 -19.42 9.46
CA PHE A 103 19.15 -20.72 9.60
C PHE A 103 18.14 -21.75 10.16
N PHE A 104 18.17 -23.00 9.68
CA PHE A 104 17.20 -24.07 9.99
C PHE A 104 15.74 -23.83 9.54
N SER A 105 15.50 -23.38 8.31
CA SER A 105 14.15 -23.23 7.69
C SER A 105 13.18 -22.27 8.40
N LYS A 106 13.65 -21.49 9.38
CA LYS A 106 12.81 -20.53 10.11
C LYS A 106 12.76 -19.19 9.40
N ILE A 107 11.56 -18.73 9.05
CA ILE A 107 11.36 -17.41 8.45
C ILE A 107 11.34 -16.35 9.56
N VAL A 108 12.12 -15.27 9.40
CA VAL A 108 12.14 -14.15 10.36
C VAL A 108 11.65 -12.90 9.66
N THR A 109 10.51 -12.38 10.10
CA THR A 109 9.97 -11.09 9.67
C THR A 109 10.32 -10.03 10.70
N THR A 110 11.07 -9.03 10.28
CA THR A 110 11.37 -7.84 11.07
C THR A 110 10.43 -6.73 10.63
N GLN A 111 9.62 -6.24 11.56
CA GLN A 111 8.78 -5.07 11.37
C GLN A 111 9.45 -3.86 12.01
N TYR A 112 9.60 -2.80 11.23
CA TYR A 112 10.09 -1.51 11.70
C TYR A 112 8.92 -0.72 12.27
N ALA A 113 9.20 0.08 13.30
CA ALA A 113 8.20 0.94 13.92
C ALA A 113 7.60 1.92 12.87
N PRO A 114 6.31 2.28 13.01
CA PRO A 114 5.73 3.35 12.22
C PRO A 114 6.56 4.62 12.33
N SER A 115 6.82 5.24 11.20
CA SER A 115 7.57 6.48 11.10
C SER A 115 6.84 7.43 10.18
N THR A 116 6.87 8.72 10.53
CA THR A 116 6.19 9.77 9.78
C THR A 116 7.21 10.52 8.95
N GLN A 117 6.96 10.63 7.64
CA GLN A 117 7.77 11.39 6.70
C GLN A 117 6.95 12.57 6.18
N GLU A 118 7.55 13.75 6.22
CA GLU A 118 6.99 14.93 5.57
C GLU A 118 7.45 14.94 4.11
N VAL A 119 6.50 14.97 3.18
CA VAL A 119 6.78 15.04 1.75
C VAL A 119 6.05 16.23 1.15
N GLU A 120 6.69 16.86 0.18
CA GLU A 120 6.08 17.90 -0.63
C GLU A 120 5.90 17.35 -2.04
N VAL A 121 4.69 17.49 -2.56
CA VAL A 121 4.31 16.98 -3.87
C VAL A 121 3.75 18.10 -4.73
N GLU A 122 4.22 18.13 -5.97
CA GLU A 122 3.73 19.07 -6.97
C GLU A 122 2.58 18.46 -7.77
N ALA A 123 1.80 19.33 -8.41
CA ALA A 123 0.67 18.95 -9.23
C ALA A 123 1.08 18.05 -10.41
N GLU A 124 0.29 17.00 -10.66
CA GLU A 124 0.40 16.10 -11.82
C GLU A 124 1.74 15.34 -11.95
N LYS A 125 2.57 15.38 -10.91
CA LYS A 125 3.85 14.67 -10.90
C LYS A 125 3.73 13.24 -10.40
N THR A 126 4.70 12.43 -10.81
CA THR A 126 4.84 11.05 -10.36
C THR A 126 6.06 10.90 -9.45
N TYR A 127 5.88 10.22 -8.33
CA TYR A 127 6.93 9.97 -7.35
C TYR A 127 7.06 8.48 -7.06
N ILE A 128 8.24 8.07 -6.62
CA ILE A 128 8.52 6.75 -6.07
C ILE A 128 8.85 6.93 -4.59
N TYR A 129 8.10 6.21 -3.76
CA TYR A 129 8.35 6.05 -2.34
C TYR A 129 9.01 4.70 -2.10
N SER A 130 10.26 4.71 -1.65
CA SER A 130 11.06 3.50 -1.44
C SER A 130 11.73 3.50 -0.06
N PHE A 131 12.17 2.32 0.39
CA PHE A 131 12.89 2.17 1.64
C PHE A 131 14.30 1.67 1.35
N ASP A 132 15.30 2.46 1.69
CA ASP A 132 16.69 2.07 1.60
C ASP A 132 17.03 1.12 2.75
N LYS A 133 17.20 -0.16 2.41
CA LYS A 133 17.52 -1.22 3.38
C LYS A 133 18.91 -1.08 4.02
N LYS A 134 19.85 -0.35 3.38
CA LYS A 134 21.22 -0.17 3.88
C LYS A 134 21.27 0.94 4.93
N ASN A 135 20.64 2.06 4.62
CA ASN A 135 20.62 3.24 5.48
C ASN A 135 19.40 3.27 6.43
N GLU A 136 18.46 2.33 6.25
CA GLU A 136 17.19 2.22 7.00
C GLU A 136 16.33 3.49 6.94
N GLN A 137 16.35 4.16 5.80
CA GLN A 137 15.66 5.43 5.57
C GLN A 137 14.68 5.35 4.41
N TYR A 138 13.59 6.10 4.52
CA TYR A 138 12.65 6.27 3.41
C TYR A 138 13.21 7.28 2.42
N THR A 139 13.05 6.97 1.15
CA THR A 139 13.43 7.85 0.04
C THR A 139 12.18 8.18 -0.76
N PHE A 140 12.09 9.44 -1.14
CA PHE A 140 11.02 9.97 -1.96
C PHE A 140 11.66 10.64 -3.16
N THR A 141 11.45 10.08 -4.35
CA THR A 141 12.14 10.52 -5.57
C THR A 141 11.10 10.82 -6.64
N GLU A 142 11.22 11.99 -7.25
CA GLU A 142 10.43 12.36 -8.42
C GLU A 142 10.86 11.52 -9.62
N VAL A 143 9.89 10.91 -10.30
CA VAL A 143 10.11 10.27 -11.59
C VAL A 143 9.79 11.30 -12.64
N ASN A 144 10.85 11.92 -13.18
CA ASN A 144 10.71 12.64 -14.44
C ASN A 144 10.33 11.63 -15.52
N GLN A 145 9.13 11.79 -16.08
CA GLN A 145 8.72 11.08 -17.29
C GLN A 145 9.43 11.64 -18.51
#